data_AF-V4L3G4-F1
#
_entry.id   AF-V4L3G4-F1
#
_cell.length_a   1.000
_cell.length_b   1.000
_cell.length_c   1.000
_cell.angle_alpha   90.00
_cell.angle_beta   90.00
_cell.angle_gamma   90.00
#
_symmetry.space_group_name_H-M   'P 1'
#
loop_
_entity.id
_entity.type
_entity.pdbx_description
1 polymer ?
#
loop_
_entity_poly.entity_id
_entity_poly.type
_entity_poly.pdbx_seq_one_letter_code
_entity_poly.pdbx_strand_id
1 'polypeptide(L)'
;MPLDETAVTLLHQIAEAYRRLERRADRKHALQLGHRLYRWMDAADARLARAIEQAGAPLLFEVHCPSREPSAAEWAVLHAPWEMLADQHGHLAAEPLLSFAPYRRLGPRRTPLAPDDYRLGLCFMAASPADQPELDFEAEEQAILTAVGSTALDLVVEESGAASTLGQTLRDSGDLPVLHLSCHGHSAWRENQNQPERPVLMLEDGAFGSSPTDAPTLLRALQPRALRLLFLSACLSAHAPVSYTHL
;
A
#
# COMPACT_ATOMS: atom_id res chain seq x y z
N MET A 1 -13.23 9.89 18.81
CA MET A 1 -14.58 9.75 18.24
C MET A 1 -15.00 8.31 18.42
N PRO A 2 -16.17 8.00 18.99
CA PRO A 2 -16.62 6.62 19.08
C PRO A 2 -16.79 6.06 17.66
N LEU A 3 -16.23 4.87 17.40
CA LEU A 3 -16.44 4.12 16.17
C LEU A 3 -17.73 3.31 16.30
N ASP A 4 -18.86 4.01 16.31
CA ASP A 4 -20.18 3.38 16.33
C ASP A 4 -20.57 2.81 14.97
N GLU A 5 -21.70 2.09 14.93
CA GLU A 5 -22.21 1.45 13.72
C GLU A 5 -22.49 2.45 12.57
N THR A 6 -22.88 3.68 12.90
CA THR A 6 -23.14 4.72 11.90
C THR A 6 -21.84 5.17 11.25
N ALA A 7 -20.80 5.39 12.05
CA ALA A 7 -19.46 5.71 11.57
C ALA A 7 -18.89 4.59 10.69
N VAL A 8 -18.99 3.34 11.14
CA VAL A 8 -18.53 2.16 10.38
C VAL A 8 -19.25 2.06 9.03
N THR A 9 -20.57 2.20 9.03
CA THR A 9 -21.38 2.18 7.81
C THR A 9 -20.97 3.27 6.82
N LEU A 10 -20.76 4.50 7.31
CA LEU A 10 -20.31 5.61 6.46
C LEU A 10 -18.94 5.31 5.82
N LEU A 11 -17.98 4.82 6.60
CA LEU A 11 -16.64 4.52 6.11
C LEU A 11 -16.65 3.43 5.06
N HIS A 12 -17.45 2.36 5.26
CA HIS A 12 -17.64 1.33 4.24
C HIS A 12 -18.24 1.89 2.94
N GLN A 13 -19.25 2.76 3.03
CA GLN A 13 -19.84 3.40 1.85
C GLN A 13 -18.84 4.29 1.10
N ILE A 14 -17.98 5.02 1.82
CA ILE A 14 -16.93 5.85 1.23
C ILE A 14 -15.90 4.95 0.54
N ALA A 15 -15.41 3.90 1.21
CA ALA A 15 -14.44 2.97 0.64
C ALA A 15 -15.01 2.27 -0.61
N GLU A 16 -16.26 1.82 -0.59
CA GLU A 16 -16.90 1.23 -1.76
C GLU A 16 -17.07 2.21 -2.93
N ALA A 17 -17.43 3.46 -2.64
CA ALA A 17 -17.51 4.49 -3.66
C ALA A 17 -16.13 4.81 -4.25
N TYR A 18 -15.07 4.83 -3.43
CA TYR A 18 -13.71 5.03 -3.88
C TYR A 18 -13.25 3.90 -4.83
N ARG A 19 -13.53 2.64 -4.49
CA ARG A 19 -13.27 1.49 -5.39
C ARG A 19 -13.96 1.59 -6.75
N ARG A 20 -15.09 2.27 -6.85
CA ARG A 20 -15.74 2.53 -8.14
C ARG A 20 -14.99 3.57 -8.97
N LEU A 21 -14.33 4.54 -8.34
CA LEU A 21 -13.52 5.55 -9.03
C LEU A 21 -12.26 4.94 -9.66
N GLU A 22 -11.70 3.88 -9.07
CA GLU A 22 -10.57 3.13 -9.67
C GLU A 22 -10.90 2.59 -11.06
N ARG A 23 -12.16 2.18 -11.29
CA ARG A 23 -12.62 1.67 -12.59
C ARG A 23 -13.01 2.77 -13.57
N ARG A 24 -13.39 3.94 -13.07
CA ARG A 24 -13.85 5.07 -13.88
C ARG A 24 -13.60 6.37 -13.13
N ALA A 25 -12.58 7.10 -13.58
CA ALA A 25 -12.23 8.38 -13.00
C ALA A 25 -13.40 9.38 -13.11
N ASP A 26 -13.79 9.95 -11.97
CA ASP A 26 -14.77 11.03 -11.89
C ASP A 26 -14.33 12.01 -10.80
N ARG A 27 -13.79 13.16 -11.23
CA ARG A 27 -13.23 14.19 -10.35
C ARG A 27 -14.27 14.79 -9.42
N LYS A 28 -15.51 14.94 -9.87
CA LYS A 28 -16.58 15.53 -9.06
C LYS A 28 -16.98 14.58 -7.94
N HIS A 29 -17.16 13.30 -8.27
CA HIS A 29 -17.45 12.28 -7.25
C HIS A 29 -16.26 12.09 -6.29
N ALA A 30 -15.02 12.12 -6.79
CA ALA A 30 -13.81 12.07 -5.96
C ALA A 30 -13.78 13.19 -4.91
N LEU A 31 -14.03 14.44 -5.32
CA LEU A 31 -14.08 15.59 -4.41
C LEU A 31 -15.23 15.46 -3.39
N GLN A 32 -16.40 14.99 -3.83
CA GLN A 32 -17.53 14.75 -2.93
C GLN A 32 -17.23 13.70 -1.85
N LEU A 33 -16.52 12.62 -2.20
CA LEU A 33 -16.06 11.64 -1.21
C LEU A 33 -15.09 12.26 -0.21
N GLY A 34 -14.14 13.07 -0.71
CA GLY A 34 -13.21 13.80 0.13
C GLY A 34 -13.90 14.70 1.16
N HIS A 35 -14.88 15.50 0.72
CA HIS A 35 -15.64 16.35 1.63
C HIS A 35 -16.49 15.57 2.64
N ARG A 36 -17.02 14.40 2.25
CA ARG A 36 -17.78 13.54 3.17
C ARG A 36 -16.86 13.00 4.27
N LEU A 37 -15.67 12.52 3.89
CA LEU A 37 -14.67 12.03 4.84
C LEU A 37 -14.17 13.15 5.76
N TYR A 38 -13.88 14.33 5.20
CA TYR A 38 -13.46 15.50 5.94
C TYR A 38 -14.50 15.92 6.98
N ARG A 39 -15.77 16.08 6.58
CA ARG A 39 -16.85 16.49 7.49
C ARG A 39 -17.07 15.51 8.64
N TRP A 40 -16.95 14.21 8.38
CA TRP A 40 -17.05 13.20 9.43
C TRP A 40 -15.88 13.30 10.43
N MET A 41 -14.66 13.57 9.95
CA MET A 41 -13.48 13.76 10.81
C MET A 41 -13.47 15.08 11.58
N ASP A 42 -13.87 16.16 10.92
CA ASP A 42 -13.85 17.52 11.46
C ASP A 42 -14.97 17.72 12.49
N ALA A 43 -16.06 16.95 12.33
CA ALA A 43 -17.27 16.99 13.15
C ALA A 43 -17.82 18.43 13.29
N ALA A 44 -18.72 18.67 14.25
CA ALA A 44 -19.32 19.99 14.46
C ALA A 44 -18.37 20.99 15.15
N ASP A 45 -17.24 20.52 15.68
CA ASP A 45 -16.31 21.30 16.51
C ASP A 45 -15.02 21.69 15.77
N ALA A 46 -14.98 21.60 14.45
CA ALA A 46 -13.83 21.95 13.60
C ALA A 46 -12.52 21.30 14.10
N ARG A 47 -12.60 20.04 14.55
CA ARG A 47 -11.49 19.34 15.19
C ARG A 47 -10.34 19.10 14.22
N LEU A 48 -10.63 18.69 13.00
CA LEU A 48 -9.61 18.39 11.99
C LEU A 48 -8.97 19.70 11.51
N ALA A 49 -9.77 20.74 11.25
CA ALA A 49 -9.27 22.05 10.85
C ALA A 49 -8.28 22.61 11.88
N ARG A 50 -8.64 22.57 13.16
CA ARG A 50 -7.75 23.00 14.26
C ARG A 50 -6.50 22.13 14.37
N ALA A 51 -6.62 20.82 14.20
CA ALA A 51 -5.47 19.92 14.23
C ALA A 51 -4.48 20.20 13.09
N ILE A 52 -4.99 20.48 11.89
CA ILE A 52 -4.19 20.86 10.71
C ILE A 52 -3.44 22.17 10.99
N GLU A 53 -4.14 23.18 11.48
CA GLU A 53 -3.55 24.49 11.80
C GLU A 53 -2.45 24.38 12.87
N GLN A 54 -2.66 23.54 13.88
CA GLN A 54 -1.69 23.32 14.97
C GLN A 54 -0.47 22.50 14.54
N ALA A 55 -0.64 21.51 13.66
CA ALA A 55 0.45 20.63 13.22
C ALA A 55 1.41 21.35 12.26
N GLY A 56 0.90 22.25 11.42
CA GLY A 56 1.69 22.88 10.36
C GLY A 56 2.14 21.91 9.27
N ALA A 57 3.01 22.39 8.38
CA ALA A 57 3.55 21.60 7.28
C ALA A 57 5.00 21.11 7.57
N PRO A 58 5.39 19.91 7.11
CA PRO A 58 4.57 18.94 6.37
C PRO A 58 3.55 18.23 7.26
N LEU A 59 2.33 18.05 6.75
CA LEU A 59 1.25 17.41 7.50
C LEU A 59 1.30 15.88 7.36
N LEU A 60 1.92 15.24 8.34
CA LEU A 60 1.95 13.78 8.46
C LEU A 60 0.69 13.29 9.18
N PHE A 61 -0.20 12.60 8.47
CA PHE A 61 -1.48 12.14 9.01
C PHE A 61 -1.47 10.64 9.29
N GLU A 62 -1.31 10.27 10.57
CA GLU A 62 -1.26 8.87 10.98
C GLU A 62 -2.64 8.32 11.34
N VAL A 63 -3.03 7.23 10.68
CA VAL A 63 -4.17 6.39 11.05
C VAL A 63 -3.63 5.19 11.82
N HIS A 64 -3.75 5.22 13.14
CA HIS A 64 -3.15 4.22 14.02
C HIS A 64 -4.20 3.23 14.56
N CYS A 65 -4.01 1.94 14.25
CA CYS A 65 -4.64 0.84 14.98
C CYS A 65 -3.58 0.15 15.86
N PRO A 66 -3.71 0.19 17.19
CA PRO A 66 -2.72 -0.42 18.09
C PRO A 66 -2.77 -1.95 18.08
N SER A 67 -3.87 -2.55 17.63
CA SER A 67 -4.00 -4.00 17.44
C SER A 67 -3.26 -4.46 16.19
N ARG A 68 -2.75 -5.69 16.22
CA ARG A 68 -2.29 -6.42 15.02
C ARG A 68 -3.41 -7.21 14.35
N GLU A 69 -4.52 -7.37 15.07
CA GLU A 69 -5.74 -8.04 14.61
C GLU A 69 -6.86 -7.00 14.75
N PRO A 70 -7.02 -6.10 13.76
CA PRO A 70 -8.04 -5.07 13.82
C PRO A 70 -9.44 -5.70 13.82
N SER A 71 -10.33 -5.16 14.65
CA SER A 71 -11.76 -5.43 14.58
C SER A 71 -12.36 -4.95 13.25
N ALA A 72 -13.58 -5.38 12.92
CA ALA A 72 -14.28 -4.91 11.72
C ALA A 72 -14.43 -3.37 11.67
N ALA A 73 -14.66 -2.74 12.82
CA ALA A 73 -14.75 -1.28 12.91
C ALA A 73 -13.40 -0.59 12.67
N GLU A 74 -12.31 -1.15 13.19
CA GLU A 74 -10.96 -0.64 12.94
C GLU A 74 -10.54 -0.84 11.48
N TRP A 75 -10.91 -1.95 10.86
CA TRP A 75 -10.71 -2.16 9.43
C TRP A 75 -11.45 -1.11 8.60
N ALA A 76 -12.69 -0.76 8.94
CA ALA A 76 -13.43 0.29 8.24
C ALA A 76 -12.66 1.64 8.22
N VAL A 77 -12.01 1.98 9.34
CA VAL A 77 -11.14 3.16 9.45
C VAL A 77 -9.88 2.99 8.61
N LEU A 78 -9.17 1.87 8.75
CA LEU A 78 -7.94 1.61 8.01
C LEU A 78 -8.17 1.63 6.49
N HIS A 79 -9.32 1.15 6.01
CA HIS A 79 -9.64 1.10 4.58
C HIS A 79 -10.26 2.37 4.01
N ALA A 80 -10.57 3.37 4.84
CA ALA A 80 -11.01 4.65 4.32
C ALA A 80 -9.88 5.31 3.48
N PRO A 81 -10.24 6.03 2.40
CA PRO A 81 -9.28 6.64 1.50
C PRO A 81 -8.83 8.01 2.03
N TRP A 82 -7.98 8.01 3.06
CA TRP A 82 -7.51 9.22 3.75
C TRP A 82 -6.79 10.21 2.82
N GLU A 83 -6.16 9.70 1.77
CA GLU A 83 -5.58 10.47 0.67
C GLU A 83 -6.60 11.37 -0.04
N MET A 84 -7.89 11.04 0.05
CA MET A 84 -8.97 11.81 -0.56
C MET A 84 -9.48 12.95 0.31
N LEU A 85 -9.04 13.11 1.56
CA LEU A 85 -9.52 14.18 2.46
C LEU A 85 -9.55 15.54 1.74
N ALA A 86 -10.71 16.21 1.79
CA ALA A 86 -10.91 17.47 1.09
C ALA A 86 -11.73 18.47 1.92
N ASP A 87 -11.16 19.64 2.13
CA ASP A 87 -11.84 20.79 2.74
C ASP A 87 -12.54 21.63 1.65
N GLN A 88 -12.99 22.84 1.98
CA GLN A 88 -13.64 23.74 1.01
C GLN A 88 -12.73 24.22 -0.15
N HIS A 89 -11.41 24.08 -0.03
CA HIS A 89 -10.42 24.50 -1.01
C HIS A 89 -10.02 23.36 -1.96
N GLY A 90 -10.32 22.12 -1.61
CA GLY A 90 -10.07 20.95 -2.44
C GLY A 90 -9.43 19.82 -1.66
N HIS A 91 -8.78 18.89 -2.35
CA HIS A 91 -8.04 17.82 -1.70
C HIS A 91 -6.83 18.37 -0.94
N LEU A 92 -6.65 17.94 0.31
CA LEU A 92 -5.47 18.31 1.11
C LEU A 92 -4.17 17.86 0.45
N ALA A 93 -4.18 16.70 -0.22
CA ALA A 93 -3.06 16.17 -0.99
C ALA A 93 -2.69 17.03 -2.21
N ALA A 94 -3.60 17.89 -2.69
CA ALA A 94 -3.36 18.77 -3.81
C ALA A 94 -2.79 20.13 -3.40
N GLU A 95 -2.72 20.44 -2.09
CA GLU A 95 -2.14 21.67 -1.56
C GLU A 95 -0.62 21.49 -1.39
N PRO A 96 0.22 22.06 -2.27
CA PRO A 96 1.65 21.76 -2.28
C PRO A 96 2.36 22.19 -0.99
N LEU A 97 1.89 23.28 -0.37
CA LEU A 97 2.50 23.81 0.85
C LEU A 97 2.17 22.95 2.07
N LEU A 98 1.06 22.21 2.05
CA LEU A 98 0.66 21.37 3.16
C LEU A 98 1.49 20.07 3.21
N SER A 99 1.92 19.58 2.04
CA SER A 99 2.64 18.30 1.91
C SER A 99 1.94 17.18 2.68
N PHE A 100 0.62 17.06 2.48
CA PHE A 100 -0.22 16.12 3.20
C PHE A 100 0.12 14.67 2.84
N ALA A 101 0.56 13.90 3.84
CA ALA A 101 0.97 12.51 3.67
C ALA A 101 0.23 11.61 4.66
N PRO A 102 -0.84 10.92 4.23
CA PRO A 102 -1.52 9.94 5.06
C PRO A 102 -0.73 8.63 5.11
N TYR A 103 -0.65 8.02 6.30
CA TYR A 103 -0.06 6.70 6.46
C TYR A 103 -0.79 5.91 7.55
N ARG A 104 -0.71 4.59 7.46
CA ARG A 104 -1.42 3.66 8.34
C ARG A 104 -0.42 2.93 9.21
N ARG A 105 -0.68 2.86 10.52
CA ARG A 105 0.13 2.12 11.48
C ARG A 105 -0.70 0.99 12.06
N LEU A 106 -0.22 -0.24 11.92
CA LEU A 106 -0.77 -1.42 12.58
C LEU A 106 0.15 -1.87 13.72
N GLY A 107 -0.45 -2.25 14.85
CA GLY A 107 0.26 -2.66 16.04
C GLY A 107 0.77 -1.52 16.94
N PRO A 108 1.47 -1.85 18.03
CA PRO A 108 1.95 -0.87 18.99
C PRO A 108 2.99 0.06 18.37
N ARG A 109 3.05 1.31 18.86
CA ARG A 109 4.14 2.24 18.52
C ARG A 109 5.46 1.66 19.02
N ARG A 110 6.48 1.72 18.17
CA ARG A 110 7.84 1.31 18.50
C ARG A 110 8.79 2.40 18.09
N THR A 111 9.91 2.52 18.80
CA THR A 111 11.02 3.35 18.36
C THR A 111 11.50 2.85 17.00
N PRO A 112 11.61 3.72 15.98
CA PRO A 112 12.23 3.37 14.72
C PRO A 112 13.64 2.80 14.94
N LEU A 113 14.04 1.85 14.11
CA LEU A 113 15.43 1.38 14.11
C LEU A 113 16.34 2.53 13.66
N ALA A 114 17.50 2.66 14.29
CA ALA A 114 18.52 3.55 13.79
C ALA A 114 18.98 3.08 12.40
N PRO A 115 19.37 4.01 11.52
CA PRO A 115 20.17 3.66 10.34
C PRO A 115 21.40 2.86 10.76
N ASP A 116 21.82 1.91 9.93
CA ASP A 116 23.12 1.25 10.09
C ASP A 116 24.20 1.98 9.26
N ASP A 117 25.45 1.52 9.39
CA ASP A 117 26.61 2.14 8.74
C ASP A 117 26.78 1.71 7.26
N TYR A 118 25.83 0.94 6.71
CA TYR A 118 25.87 0.46 5.34
C TYR A 118 25.19 1.44 4.37
N ARG A 119 25.47 1.27 3.08
CA ARG A 119 24.72 1.93 2.01
C ARG A 119 23.31 1.36 1.97
N LEU A 120 22.38 2.09 1.38
CA LEU A 120 21.03 1.57 1.16
C LEU A 120 21.11 0.37 0.23
N GLY A 121 20.80 -0.82 0.76
CA GLY A 121 20.66 -2.04 -0.03
C GLY A 121 19.23 -2.19 -0.54
N LEU A 122 19.07 -2.38 -1.85
CA LEU A 122 17.79 -2.54 -2.53
C LEU A 122 17.83 -3.79 -3.41
N CYS A 123 16.86 -4.69 -3.21
CA CYS A 123 16.53 -5.71 -4.20
C CYS A 123 15.36 -5.20 -5.04
N PHE A 124 15.51 -5.16 -6.37
CA PHE A 124 14.44 -4.88 -7.32
C PHE A 124 14.09 -6.16 -8.06
N MET A 125 12.79 -6.47 -8.17
CA MET A 125 12.28 -7.55 -9.01
C MET A 125 11.05 -7.04 -9.76
N ALA A 126 11.02 -7.29 -11.07
CA ALA A 126 9.79 -7.24 -11.85
C ALA A 126 9.33 -8.66 -12.16
N ALA A 127 8.02 -8.90 -12.11
CA ALA A 127 7.40 -10.13 -12.56
C ALA A 127 6.36 -9.78 -13.63
N SER A 128 6.59 -10.25 -14.85
CA SER A 128 5.80 -9.96 -16.03
C SER A 128 5.49 -11.26 -16.80
N PRO A 129 4.73 -12.18 -16.18
CA PRO A 129 4.43 -13.47 -16.79
C PRO A 129 3.77 -13.32 -18.17
N ALA A 130 4.06 -14.25 -19.08
CA ALA A 130 3.75 -14.16 -20.50
C ALA A 130 2.25 -14.03 -20.83
N ASP A 131 1.37 -14.43 -19.91
CA ASP A 131 -0.08 -14.32 -20.04
C ASP A 131 -0.66 -13.01 -19.47
N GLN A 132 0.19 -12.11 -18.98
CA GLN A 132 -0.16 -10.77 -18.53
C GLN A 132 0.38 -9.68 -19.47
N PRO A 133 -0.16 -8.45 -19.43
CA PRO A 133 0.45 -7.32 -20.13
C PRO A 133 1.89 -7.09 -19.67
N GLU A 134 2.79 -6.88 -20.63
CA GLU A 134 4.20 -6.65 -20.35
C GLU A 134 4.41 -5.38 -19.50
N LEU A 135 5.26 -5.48 -18.48
CA LEU A 135 5.72 -4.34 -17.67
C LEU A 135 6.91 -3.65 -18.34
N ASP A 136 7.04 -2.34 -18.19
CA ASP A 136 8.22 -1.58 -18.61
C ASP A 136 9.25 -1.54 -17.48
N PHE A 137 9.82 -2.71 -17.18
CA PHE A 137 10.73 -2.89 -16.05
C PHE A 137 12.08 -2.19 -16.27
N GLU A 138 12.53 -2.01 -17.52
CA GLU A 138 13.72 -1.21 -17.82
C GLU A 138 13.50 0.28 -17.49
N ALA A 139 12.32 0.83 -17.80
CA ALA A 139 12.01 2.20 -17.40
C ALA A 139 11.97 2.35 -15.88
N GLU A 140 11.47 1.34 -15.15
CA GLU A 140 11.42 1.38 -13.69
C GLU A 140 12.82 1.29 -13.06
N GLU A 141 13.68 0.38 -13.54
CA GLU A 141 15.09 0.31 -13.13
C GLU A 141 15.81 1.63 -13.42
N GLN A 142 15.66 2.17 -14.62
CA GLN A 142 16.27 3.44 -15.00
C GLN A 142 15.76 4.60 -14.15
N ALA A 143 14.48 4.58 -13.73
CA ALA A 143 13.92 5.58 -12.82
C ALA A 143 14.56 5.50 -11.43
N ILE A 144 14.82 4.28 -10.91
CA ILE A 144 15.54 4.08 -9.65
C ILE A 144 16.96 4.67 -9.75
N LEU A 145 17.72 4.29 -10.79
CA LEU A 145 19.09 4.78 -10.99
C LEU A 145 19.14 6.30 -11.16
N THR A 146 18.17 6.87 -11.86
CA THR A 146 18.05 8.32 -12.06
C THR A 146 17.73 9.04 -10.75
N ALA A 147 16.81 8.50 -9.93
CA ALA A 147 16.43 9.08 -8.65
C ALA A 147 17.55 9.03 -7.61
N VAL A 148 18.34 7.95 -7.62
CA VAL A 148 19.52 7.78 -6.76
C VAL A 148 20.62 8.80 -7.10
N GLY A 149 20.81 9.09 -8.39
CA GLY A 149 21.79 10.05 -8.88
C GLY A 149 23.21 9.67 -8.45
N SER A 150 23.89 10.57 -7.71
CA SER A 150 25.23 10.32 -7.18
C SER A 150 25.24 9.66 -5.79
N THR A 151 24.06 9.34 -5.23
CA THR A 151 23.95 8.68 -3.93
C THR A 151 24.42 7.22 -4.06
N ALA A 152 25.11 6.70 -3.05
CA ALA A 152 25.54 5.32 -3.09
C ALA A 152 24.36 4.37 -2.76
N LEU A 153 23.97 3.54 -3.73
CA LEU A 153 22.98 2.47 -3.61
C LEU A 153 23.66 1.14 -3.96
N ASP A 154 23.41 0.11 -3.15
CA ASP A 154 23.74 -1.27 -3.51
C ASP A 154 22.47 -1.92 -4.08
N LEU A 155 22.37 -1.96 -5.42
CA LEU A 155 21.22 -2.49 -6.16
C LEU A 155 21.48 -3.94 -6.59
N VAL A 156 20.53 -4.82 -6.26
CA VAL A 156 20.46 -6.19 -6.79
C VAL A 156 19.18 -6.32 -7.59
N VAL A 157 19.30 -6.70 -8.87
CA VAL A 157 18.17 -7.00 -9.73
C VAL A 157 17.94 -8.51 -9.76
N GLU A 158 16.72 -8.94 -9.45
CA GLU A 158 16.26 -10.32 -9.57
C GLU A 158 15.38 -10.43 -10.82
N GLU A 159 15.80 -11.25 -11.78
CA GLU A 159 15.21 -11.30 -13.13
C GLU A 159 14.22 -12.46 -13.32
N SER A 160 14.10 -13.38 -12.38
CA SER A 160 13.28 -14.59 -12.58
C SER A 160 11.79 -14.35 -12.36
N GLY A 161 11.39 -13.23 -11.77
CA GLY A 161 10.00 -12.91 -11.44
C GLY A 161 9.35 -13.85 -10.42
N ALA A 162 10.10 -14.78 -9.81
CA ALA A 162 9.55 -15.89 -9.03
C ALA A 162 9.83 -15.72 -7.53
N ALA A 163 8.80 -15.88 -6.69
CA ALA A 163 8.91 -15.67 -5.24
C ALA A 163 10.02 -16.51 -4.57
N SER A 164 10.22 -17.75 -5.02
CA SER A 164 11.24 -18.64 -4.46
C SER A 164 12.66 -18.15 -4.75
N THR A 165 12.90 -17.69 -5.98
CA THR A 165 14.18 -17.14 -6.40
C THR A 165 14.44 -15.83 -5.69
N LEU A 166 13.44 -14.94 -5.62
CA LEU A 166 13.52 -13.70 -4.86
C LEU A 166 13.92 -13.92 -3.39
N GLY A 167 13.29 -14.88 -2.73
CA GLY A 167 13.65 -15.25 -1.36
C GLY A 167 15.10 -15.73 -1.26
N GLN A 168 15.59 -16.49 -2.25
CA GLN A 168 16.98 -16.95 -2.28
C GLN A 168 17.95 -15.79 -2.52
N THR A 169 17.67 -14.92 -3.48
CA THR A 169 18.46 -13.73 -3.79
C THR A 169 18.59 -12.81 -2.58
N LEU A 170 17.52 -12.56 -1.83
CA LEU A 170 17.58 -11.73 -0.61
C LEU A 170 18.52 -12.34 0.45
N ARG A 171 18.50 -13.66 0.64
CA ARG A 171 19.38 -14.36 1.60
C ARG A 171 20.85 -14.31 1.16
N ASP A 172 21.11 -14.56 -0.12
CA ASP A 172 22.47 -14.63 -0.66
C ASP A 172 23.11 -13.24 -0.77
N SER A 173 22.29 -12.18 -0.90
CA SER A 173 22.72 -10.78 -1.00
C SER A 173 22.95 -10.10 0.35
N GLY A 174 23.02 -10.88 1.44
CA GLY A 174 23.29 -10.34 2.78
C GLY A 174 22.08 -9.64 3.41
N ASP A 175 20.87 -10.14 3.15
CA ASP A 175 19.65 -9.74 3.87
C ASP A 175 19.29 -8.25 3.66
N LEU A 176 19.16 -7.84 2.40
CA LEU A 176 18.89 -6.45 1.99
C LEU A 176 17.65 -5.85 2.69
N PRO A 177 17.72 -4.60 3.20
CA PRO A 177 16.66 -4.01 3.99
C PRO A 177 15.46 -3.51 3.19
N VAL A 178 15.62 -3.31 1.87
CA VAL A 178 14.55 -2.84 0.97
C VAL A 178 14.31 -3.83 -0.16
N LEU A 179 13.04 -4.10 -0.42
CA LEU A 179 12.55 -4.81 -1.60
C LEU A 179 11.63 -3.87 -2.39
N HIS A 180 11.90 -3.71 -3.67
CA HIS A 180 10.98 -3.15 -4.64
C HIS A 180 10.47 -4.29 -5.52
N LEU A 181 9.17 -4.55 -5.46
CA LEU A 181 8.50 -5.57 -6.26
C LEU A 181 7.49 -4.93 -7.20
N SER A 182 7.69 -5.15 -8.49
CA SER A 182 6.78 -4.73 -9.56
C SER A 182 6.10 -5.94 -10.19
N CYS A 183 4.77 -5.92 -10.21
CA CYS A 183 3.99 -7.03 -10.76
C CYS A 183 2.53 -6.59 -11.00
N HIS A 184 1.73 -7.47 -11.58
CA HIS A 184 0.28 -7.29 -11.60
C HIS A 184 -0.32 -7.71 -10.25
N GLY A 185 -1.37 -7.03 -9.82
CA GLY A 185 -2.13 -7.41 -8.63
C GLY A 185 -3.61 -7.61 -8.94
N HIS A 186 -4.23 -8.53 -8.21
CA HIS A 186 -5.62 -8.87 -8.37
C HIS A 186 -6.27 -9.03 -7.00
N SER A 187 -7.31 -8.25 -6.68
CA SER A 187 -7.90 -8.23 -5.33
C SER A 187 -8.88 -9.37 -5.04
N ALA A 188 -9.38 -10.02 -6.09
CA ALA A 188 -10.45 -11.02 -6.03
C ALA A 188 -10.15 -12.24 -6.92
N TRP A 189 -8.96 -12.82 -6.80
CA TRP A 189 -8.55 -13.97 -7.62
C TRP A 189 -9.13 -15.28 -7.07
N ARG A 190 -9.49 -16.21 -7.97
CA ARG A 190 -9.92 -17.58 -7.64
C ARG A 190 -9.24 -18.57 -8.58
N GLU A 191 -8.76 -19.68 -8.04
CA GLU A 191 -8.20 -20.77 -8.85
C GLU A 191 -9.31 -21.51 -9.63
N ASN A 192 -10.45 -21.68 -8.97
CA ASN A 192 -11.65 -22.27 -9.53
C ASN A 192 -12.88 -21.74 -8.80
N GLN A 193 -14.07 -22.00 -9.35
CA GLN A 193 -15.34 -21.48 -8.83
C GLN A 193 -15.68 -21.93 -7.40
N ASN A 194 -15.03 -22.98 -6.89
CA ASN A 194 -15.32 -23.54 -5.57
C ASN A 194 -14.42 -22.97 -4.45
N GLN A 195 -13.41 -22.17 -4.80
CA GLN A 195 -12.51 -21.55 -3.82
C GLN A 195 -12.91 -20.11 -3.52
N PRO A 196 -12.65 -19.61 -2.29
CA PRO A 196 -12.89 -18.22 -1.96
C PRO A 196 -12.00 -17.27 -2.79
N GLU A 197 -12.52 -16.07 -3.01
CA GLU A 197 -11.74 -14.97 -3.55
C GLU A 197 -10.61 -14.58 -2.60
N ARG A 198 -9.42 -14.32 -3.15
CA ARG A 198 -8.28 -13.80 -2.39
C ARG A 198 -7.47 -12.78 -3.19
N PRO A 199 -6.83 -11.81 -2.52
CA PRO A 199 -5.86 -10.95 -3.16
C PRO A 199 -4.59 -11.73 -3.48
N VAL A 200 -4.04 -11.52 -4.68
CA VAL A 200 -2.79 -12.12 -5.14
C VAL A 200 -1.96 -11.11 -5.92
N LEU A 201 -0.64 -11.33 -5.91
CA LEU A 201 0.30 -10.78 -6.88
C LEU A 201 0.53 -11.83 -7.97
N MET A 202 0.58 -11.39 -9.23
CA MET A 202 0.90 -12.27 -10.34
C MET A 202 2.41 -12.31 -10.54
N LEU A 203 3.03 -13.34 -9.96
CA LEU A 203 4.45 -13.60 -10.11
C LEU A 203 4.68 -14.64 -11.20
N GLU A 204 5.93 -15.03 -11.43
CA GLU A 204 6.27 -16.01 -12.46
C GLU A 204 6.49 -17.40 -11.87
N ASP A 205 6.15 -18.42 -12.66
CA ASP A 205 6.63 -19.78 -12.49
C ASP A 205 7.94 -20.02 -13.26
N GLY A 206 8.51 -21.22 -13.13
CA GLY A 206 9.77 -21.57 -13.82
C GLY A 206 9.68 -21.66 -15.35
N ALA A 207 8.50 -21.41 -15.94
CA ALA A 207 8.25 -21.39 -17.37
C ALA A 207 7.75 -20.01 -17.85
N PHE A 208 7.97 -18.94 -17.07
CA PHE A 208 7.51 -17.57 -17.34
C PHE A 208 5.97 -17.43 -17.38
N GLY A 209 5.23 -18.41 -16.85
CA GLY A 209 3.78 -18.37 -16.71
C GLY A 209 3.35 -17.71 -15.41
N SER A 210 2.07 -17.33 -15.33
CA SER A 210 1.49 -16.76 -14.11
C SER A 210 1.50 -17.72 -12.92
N SER A 211 2.03 -17.24 -11.81
CA SER A 211 2.04 -17.87 -10.49
C SER A 211 1.33 -16.97 -9.46
N PRO A 212 0.00 -17.12 -9.29
CA PRO A 212 -0.79 -16.35 -8.34
C PRO A 212 -0.29 -16.53 -6.90
N THR A 213 0.27 -15.46 -6.33
CA THR A 213 0.96 -15.49 -5.03
C THR A 213 0.23 -14.60 -4.02
N ASP A 214 -0.38 -15.21 -2.99
CA ASP A 214 -0.97 -14.49 -1.87
C ASP A 214 0.07 -14.04 -0.83
N ALA A 215 -0.31 -13.11 0.06
CA ALA A 215 0.61 -12.56 1.06
C ALA A 215 1.26 -13.64 1.96
N PRO A 216 0.53 -14.65 2.49
CA PRO A 216 1.17 -15.73 3.24
C PRO A 216 2.19 -16.53 2.41
N THR A 217 1.91 -16.78 1.13
CA THR A 217 2.83 -17.50 0.23
C THR A 217 4.08 -16.69 -0.05
N LEU A 218 3.94 -15.39 -0.34
CA LEU A 218 5.07 -14.49 -0.51
C LEU A 218 5.93 -14.44 0.75
N LEU A 219 5.33 -14.20 1.93
CA LEU A 219 6.07 -14.12 3.19
C LEU A 219 6.81 -15.42 3.53
N ARG A 220 6.25 -16.58 3.20
CA ARG A 220 6.93 -17.88 3.36
C ARG A 220 8.14 -18.01 2.44
N ALA A 221 8.05 -17.52 1.21
CA ALA A 221 9.14 -17.57 0.24
C ALA A 221 10.27 -16.59 0.62
N LEU A 222 9.91 -15.35 0.96
CA LEU A 222 10.85 -14.29 1.33
C LEU A 222 11.59 -14.60 2.64
N GLN A 223 10.90 -15.18 3.62
CA GLN A 223 11.40 -15.32 4.99
C GLN A 223 12.06 -14.02 5.49
N PRO A 224 11.32 -12.89 5.55
CA PRO A 224 11.86 -11.53 5.59
C PRO A 224 12.48 -11.16 6.94
N ARG A 225 13.64 -11.75 7.29
CA ARG A 225 14.31 -11.53 8.58
C ARG A 225 14.86 -10.11 8.71
N ALA A 226 15.36 -9.54 7.62
CA ALA A 226 15.97 -8.22 7.60
C ALA A 226 15.21 -7.18 6.77
N LEU A 227 14.16 -7.58 6.05
CA LEU A 227 13.36 -6.66 5.25
C LEU A 227 12.68 -5.63 6.14
N ARG A 228 13.01 -4.35 5.94
CA ARG A 228 12.46 -3.21 6.69
C ARG A 228 11.45 -2.41 5.88
N LEU A 229 11.56 -2.45 4.55
CA LEU A 229 10.71 -1.73 3.62
C LEU A 229 10.39 -2.59 2.40
N LEU A 230 9.09 -2.71 2.09
CA LEU A 230 8.60 -3.23 0.83
C LEU A 230 7.95 -2.08 0.05
N PHE A 231 8.47 -1.79 -1.12
CA PHE A 231 7.79 -0.98 -2.13
C PHE A 231 7.12 -1.93 -3.13
N LEU A 232 5.78 -1.87 -3.20
CA LEU A 232 4.98 -2.80 -3.98
C LEU A 232 4.24 -2.06 -5.10
N SER A 233 4.85 -2.05 -6.29
CA SER A 233 4.31 -1.52 -7.54
C SER A 233 3.38 -2.56 -8.17
N ALA A 234 2.14 -2.63 -7.69
CA ALA A 234 1.13 -3.53 -8.25
C ALA A 234 -0.29 -2.95 -8.16
N CYS A 235 -1.13 -3.27 -9.15
CA CYS A 235 -2.54 -2.89 -9.16
C CYS A 235 -3.24 -3.42 -7.91
N LEU A 236 -4.03 -2.58 -7.23
CA LEU A 236 -4.86 -2.98 -6.09
C LEU A 236 -4.07 -3.61 -4.93
N SER A 237 -2.76 -3.36 -4.83
CA SER A 237 -1.85 -3.97 -3.84
C SER A 237 -2.19 -3.63 -2.38
N ALA A 238 -2.88 -2.51 -2.15
CA ALA A 238 -3.36 -2.07 -0.84
C ALA A 238 -4.87 -2.31 -0.62
N HIS A 239 -5.54 -3.06 -1.52
CA HIS A 239 -6.98 -3.24 -1.49
C HIS A 239 -7.42 -4.22 -0.40
N ALA A 240 -8.53 -3.90 0.27
CA ALA A 240 -9.15 -4.79 1.26
C ALA A 240 -9.85 -5.99 0.59
N PRO A 241 -9.81 -7.21 1.15
CA PRO A 241 -10.75 -8.24 0.73
C PRO A 241 -12.21 -7.77 0.91
N VAL A 242 -13.09 -8.20 0.00
CA VAL A 242 -14.51 -7.77 -0.03
C VAL A 242 -15.33 -8.34 1.15
N SER A 243 -14.78 -9.28 1.90
CA SER A 243 -15.39 -9.83 3.11
C SER A 243 -14.34 -10.09 4.18
N TYR A 244 -14.52 -9.47 5.35
CA TYR A 244 -13.71 -9.70 6.56
C TYR A 244 -14.22 -10.93 7.30
N THR A 245 -14.30 -12.07 6.61
CA THR A 245 -14.63 -13.33 7.25
C THR A 245 -13.33 -14.08 7.44
N HIS A 246 -12.65 -13.79 8.54
CA HIS A 246 -11.44 -14.44 9.03
C HIS A 246 -10.18 -14.23 8.16
N LEU A 247 -9.42 -13.19 8.50
CA LEU A 247 -7.95 -13.26 8.46
C LEU A 247 -7.46 -13.66 9.85
#